data_AF-A0A6I4V4M4-F1
#
_entry.id   AF-A0A6I4V4M4-F1
#
_cell.length_a   1.000
_cell.length_b   1.000
_cell.length_c   1.000
_cell.angle_alpha   90.00
_cell.angle_beta   90.00
_cell.angle_gamma   90.00
#
_symmetry.space_group_name_H-M   'P 1'
#
loop_
_entity.id
_entity.type
_entity.pdbx_description
1 polymer ?
#
loop_
_entity_poly.entity_id
_entity_poly.type
_entity_poly.pdbx_seq_one_letter_code
_entity_poly.pdbx_strand_id
1 'polypeptide(L)'
;MIKSKKKTSGVNLIALRDHLKEWMNDHANYQVSIEKIATITGKHKRHVKRDVKAMIARRGQAEGACEVLTGNDFLMLLAGYNIAISFDVVETLADLYANAS
;
A
#
# COMPACT_ATOMS: atom_id res chain seq x y z
N MET A 1 29.72 -18.93 10.97
CA MET A 1 28.78 -17.84 11.30
C MET A 1 27.73 -17.77 10.21
N ILE A 2 26.60 -18.47 10.36
CA ILE A 2 25.54 -18.51 9.35
C ILE A 2 24.80 -17.18 9.44
N LYS A 3 25.00 -16.29 8.46
CA LYS A 3 24.21 -15.05 8.35
C LYS A 3 22.75 -15.47 8.17
N SER A 4 21.94 -15.25 9.22
CA SER A 4 20.49 -15.38 9.18
C SER A 4 19.97 -14.74 7.89
N LYS A 5 19.37 -15.54 7.00
CA LYS A 5 18.61 -15.03 5.85
C LYS A 5 17.57 -14.06 6.42
N LYS A 6 17.76 -12.76 6.18
CA LYS A 6 16.74 -11.75 6.47
C LYS A 6 15.46 -12.24 5.80
N LYS A 7 14.46 -12.62 6.58
CA LYS A 7 13.09 -12.85 6.09
C LYS A 7 12.70 -11.53 5.42
N THR A 8 12.77 -11.47 4.09
CA THR A 8 12.08 -10.42 3.34
C THR A 8 10.61 -10.58 3.71
N SER A 9 10.08 -9.64 4.48
CA SER A 9 8.66 -9.54 4.73
C SER A 9 7.99 -9.42 3.36
N GLY A 10 7.40 -10.51 2.87
CA GLY A 10 6.69 -10.54 1.60
C GLY A 10 5.44 -9.67 1.67
N VAL A 11 4.96 -9.26 0.51
CA VAL A 11 3.65 -8.62 0.38
C VAL A 11 2.58 -9.61 0.82
N ASN A 12 1.66 -9.16 1.67
CA ASN A 12 0.48 -9.94 2.01
C ASN A 12 -0.54 -9.80 0.88
N LEU A 13 -0.46 -10.69 -0.10
CA LEU A 13 -1.28 -10.67 -1.31
C LEU A 13 -2.78 -10.78 -1.03
N ILE A 14 -3.19 -11.49 0.03
CA ILE A 14 -4.59 -11.60 0.43
C ILE A 14 -5.09 -10.22 0.88
N ALA A 15 -4.38 -9.59 1.82
CA ALA A 15 -4.75 -8.26 2.30
C ALA A 15 -4.67 -7.20 1.19
N LEU A 16 -3.70 -7.32 0.28
CA LEU A 16 -3.59 -6.47 -0.90
C LEU A 16 -4.85 -6.59 -1.78
N ARG A 17 -5.26 -7.82 -2.11
CA ARG A 17 -6.44 -8.09 -2.95
C ARG A 17 -7.72 -7.57 -2.32
N ASP A 18 -7.92 -7.81 -1.03
CA ASP A 18 -9.11 -7.34 -0.32
C ASP A 18 -9.22 -5.81 -0.37
N HIS A 19 -8.13 -5.11 -0.08
CA HIS A 19 -8.10 -3.66 -0.10
C HIS A 19 -8.17 -3.06 -1.51
N LEU A 20 -7.58 -3.70 -2.53
CA LEU A 20 -7.75 -3.28 -3.92
C LEU A 20 -9.19 -3.49 -4.39
N LYS A 21 -9.86 -4.56 -3.96
CA LYS A 21 -11.28 -4.79 -4.26
C LYS A 21 -12.17 -3.73 -3.62
N GLU A 22 -11.94 -3.41 -2.35
CA GLU A 22 -12.63 -2.30 -1.66
C GLU A 22 -12.39 -0.97 -2.37
N TRP A 23 -11.13 -0.68 -2.74
CA TRP A 23 -10.77 0.52 -3.50
C TRP A 23 -11.46 0.57 -4.87
N MET A 24 -11.56 -0.54 -5.60
CA MET A 24 -12.27 -0.60 -6.89
C MET A 24 -13.76 -0.33 -6.76
N ASN A 25 -14.38 -0.73 -5.65
CA ASN A 25 -15.81 -0.53 -5.43
C ASN A 25 -16.18 0.93 -5.15
N ASP A 26 -15.36 1.66 -4.38
CA ASP A 26 -15.58 3.08 -4.07
C ASP A 26 -14.25 3.81 -3.82
N HIS A 27 -13.52 4.09 -4.88
CA HIS A 27 -12.21 4.76 -4.79
C HIS A 27 -12.30 6.17 -4.20
N ALA A 28 -13.47 6.83 -4.27
CA ALA A 28 -13.64 8.20 -3.81
C ALA A 28 -13.73 8.28 -2.29
N ASN A 29 -14.40 7.31 -1.66
CA ASN A 29 -14.55 7.25 -0.20
C ASN A 29 -13.64 6.23 0.49
N TYR A 30 -12.89 5.42 -0.27
CA TYR A 30 -11.96 4.45 0.28
C TYR A 30 -10.94 5.12 1.21
N GLN A 31 -10.77 4.52 2.39
CA GLN A 31 -9.81 4.94 3.41
C GLN A 31 -9.09 3.73 3.98
N VAL A 32 -7.80 3.90 4.24
CA VAL A 32 -6.96 2.83 4.81
C VAL A 32 -5.97 3.39 5.80
N SER A 33 -5.81 2.71 6.94
CA SER A 33 -4.84 3.12 7.96
C SER A 33 -3.43 2.69 7.58
N ILE A 34 -2.43 3.43 8.06
CA ILE A 34 -1.02 3.07 7.89
C ILE A 34 -0.67 1.70 8.50
N GLU A 35 -1.49 1.21 9.43
CA GLU A 35 -1.34 -0.11 10.04
C GLU A 35 -1.76 -1.23 9.11
N LYS A 36 -2.83 -1.02 8.33
CA LYS A 36 -3.23 -1.93 7.26
C LYS A 36 -2.21 -1.91 6.12
N ILE A 37 -1.71 -0.74 5.73
CA ILE A 37 -0.63 -0.65 4.73
C ILE A 37 0.64 -1.37 5.21
N ALA A 38 1.00 -1.26 6.49
CA ALA A 38 2.12 -2.01 7.07
C ALA A 38 1.90 -3.52 6.96
N THR A 39 0.67 -3.98 7.19
CA THR A 39 0.29 -5.39 7.00
C THR A 39 0.38 -5.83 5.53
N ILE A 40 -0.14 -5.03 4.60
CA ILE A 40 -0.08 -5.30 3.15
C ILE A 40 1.36 -5.43 2.69
N THR A 41 2.22 -4.48 3.07
CA THR A 41 3.58 -4.36 2.52
C THR A 41 4.63 -5.12 3.31
N GLY A 42 4.26 -5.70 4.45
CA GLY A 42 5.20 -6.30 5.40
C GLY A 42 6.14 -5.28 6.07
N LYS A 43 5.97 -3.97 5.82
CA LYS A 43 6.82 -2.91 6.39
C LYS A 43 6.43 -2.63 7.84
N HIS A 44 7.37 -2.12 8.63
CA HIS A 44 7.04 -1.55 9.93
C HIS A 44 6.18 -0.28 9.77
N LYS A 45 5.16 -0.12 10.63
CA LYS A 45 4.27 1.06 10.68
C LYS A 45 5.04 2.40 10.68
N ARG A 46 6.15 2.50 11.41
CA ARG A 46 7.00 3.71 11.44
C ARG A 46 7.60 4.06 10.06
N HIS A 47 7.93 3.05 9.25
CA HIS A 47 8.46 3.28 7.90
C HIS A 47 7.34 3.71 6.96
N VAL A 48 6.18 3.07 7.06
CA VAL A 48 4.98 3.50 6.32
C VAL A 48 4.64 4.96 6.63
N LYS A 49 4.57 5.34 7.91
CA LYS A 49 4.30 6.73 8.33
C LYS A 49 5.30 7.73 7.75
N ARG A 50 6.59 7.40 7.78
CA ARG A 50 7.63 8.25 7.17
C ARG A 50 7.44 8.39 5.67
N ASP A 51 7.12 7.31 4.98
CA ASP A 51 6.96 7.30 3.53
C ASP A 51 5.68 8.08 3.13
N VAL A 52 4.61 8.01 3.91
CA VAL A 52 3.39 8.82 3.77
C VAL A 52 3.69 10.31 3.93
N LYS A 53 4.43 10.69 4.98
CA LYS A 53 4.87 12.09 5.16
C LYS A 53 5.67 12.60 3.97
N ALA A 54 6.61 11.79 3.48
CA ALA A 54 7.42 12.16 2.33
C ALA A 54 6.57 12.34 1.06
N MET A 55 5.56 11.48 0.85
CA MET A 55 4.62 11.60 -0.27
C MET A 55 3.78 12.89 -0.17
N ILE A 56 3.21 13.18 1.00
CA ILE A 56 2.40 14.38 1.26
C ILE A 56 3.23 15.66 1.08
N ALA A 57 4.45 15.68 1.61
CA ALA A 57 5.39 16.80 1.47
C ALA A 57 5.74 17.07 -0.01
N ARG A 58 5.98 16.03 -0.81
CA ARG A 58 6.24 16.17 -2.27
C ARG A 58 5.08 16.79 -3.03
N ARG A 59 3.86 16.65 -2.51
CA ARG A 59 2.64 17.23 -3.11
C ARG A 59 2.33 18.64 -2.60
N GLY A 60 3.15 19.18 -1.71
CA GLY A 60 2.90 20.48 -1.08
C GLY A 60 1.66 20.48 -0.17
N GLN A 61 1.23 19.31 0.31
CA GLN A 61 0.08 19.17 1.21
C GLN A 61 0.53 19.32 2.67
N ALA A 62 -0.36 19.81 3.54
CA ALA A 62 -0.09 19.90 4.96
C ALA A 62 0.06 18.49 5.58
N GLU A 63 1.10 18.26 6.38
CA GLU A 63 1.42 16.92 6.90
C GLU A 63 0.29 16.29 7.73
N GLY A 64 -0.54 17.05 8.43
CA GLY A 64 -1.63 16.49 9.26
C GLY A 64 -1.17 15.32 10.15
N ALA A 65 -2.09 14.40 10.49
CA ALA A 65 -1.78 13.24 11.34
C ALA A 65 -1.06 12.10 10.58
N CYS A 66 -1.20 12.01 9.24
CA CYS A 66 -0.65 10.93 8.40
C CYS A 66 -1.03 9.49 8.83
N GLU A 67 -2.16 9.30 9.53
CA GLU A 67 -2.56 7.97 10.04
C GLU A 67 -3.48 7.20 9.08
N VAL A 68 -4.17 7.92 8.19
CA VAL A 68 -5.14 7.38 7.22
C VAL A 68 -4.86 7.98 5.84
N LEU A 69 -4.90 7.13 4.82
CA LEU A 69 -4.80 7.52 3.42
C LEU A 69 -6.15 7.37 2.73
N THR A 70 -6.44 8.27 1.81
CA THR A 70 -7.60 8.19 0.90
C THR A 70 -7.26 7.39 -0.35
N GLY A 71 -8.27 7.03 -1.15
CA GLY A 71 -8.13 6.12 -2.31
C GLY A 71 -6.94 6.39 -3.23
N ASN A 72 -6.76 7.63 -3.70
CA ASN A 72 -5.65 7.94 -4.61
C ASN A 72 -4.28 7.88 -3.92
N ASP A 73 -4.23 8.28 -2.65
CA ASP A 73 -3.00 8.31 -1.86
C ASP A 73 -2.54 6.88 -1.53
N PHE A 74 -3.48 5.96 -1.30
CA PHE A 74 -3.21 4.55 -1.10
C PHE A 74 -2.49 3.93 -2.29
N LEU A 75 -3.05 4.05 -3.50
CA LEU A 75 -2.42 3.51 -4.71
C LEU A 75 -1.08 4.17 -5.01
N MET A 76 -1.00 5.50 -4.88
CA MET A 76 0.22 6.24 -5.15
C MET A 76 1.36 5.85 -4.20
N LEU A 77 1.05 5.59 -2.92
CA LEU A 77 2.03 5.09 -1.96
C LEU A 77 2.52 3.69 -2.35
N LEU A 78 1.60 2.77 -2.69
CA LEU A 78 1.96 1.41 -3.08
C LEU A 78 2.79 1.38 -4.36
N ALA A 79 2.42 2.18 -5.37
CA ALA A 79 3.19 2.35 -6.60
C ALA A 79 4.56 3.00 -6.36
N GLY A 80 4.67 3.86 -5.33
CA GLY A 80 5.94 4.47 -4.91
C GLY A 80 6.86 3.55 -4.11
N TYR A 81 6.41 2.33 -3.76
CA TYR A 81 7.26 1.32 -3.14
C TYR A 81 8.10 0.55 -4.18
N ASN A 82 8.92 -0.39 -3.70
CA ASN A 82 9.88 -1.08 -4.57
C ASN A 82 9.18 -1.83 -5.72
N ILE A 83 9.98 -2.20 -6.72
CA ILE A 83 9.52 -2.86 -7.95
C ILE A 83 8.59 -4.05 -7.67
N ALA A 84 8.89 -4.87 -6.65
CA ALA A 84 8.07 -6.04 -6.30
C ALA A 84 6.63 -5.65 -5.88
N ILE A 85 6.46 -4.68 -4.98
CA ILE A 85 5.12 -4.24 -4.53
C ILE A 85 4.33 -3.65 -5.70
N SER A 86 4.98 -2.88 -6.59
CA SER A 86 4.30 -2.33 -7.76
C SER A 86 3.82 -3.41 -8.74
N PHE A 87 4.58 -4.49 -8.94
CA PHE A 87 4.13 -5.62 -9.77
C PHE A 87 2.93 -6.33 -9.13
N ASP A 88 3.00 -6.65 -7.84
CA ASP A 88 1.91 -7.31 -7.12
C ASP A 88 0.60 -6.50 -7.21
N VAL A 89 0.68 -5.16 -7.14
CA VAL A 89 -0.49 -4.27 -7.31
C VAL A 89 -1.07 -4.38 -8.71
N VAL A 90 -0.22 -4.31 -9.75
CA VAL A 90 -0.67 -4.36 -11.15
C VAL A 90 -1.28 -5.72 -11.48
N GLU A 91 -0.64 -6.82 -11.09
CA GLU A 91 -1.17 -8.18 -11.29
C GLU A 91 -2.50 -8.38 -10.57
N THR A 92 -2.59 -7.94 -9.31
CA THR A 92 -3.83 -8.07 -8.53
C THR A 92 -4.97 -7.25 -9.12
N LEU A 93 -4.70 -6.02 -9.59
CA LEU A 93 -5.70 -5.21 -10.28
C LEU A 93 -6.15 -5.86 -11.59
N ALA A 94 -5.22 -6.35 -12.40
CA ALA A 94 -5.54 -7.04 -13.65
C ALA A 94 -6.45 -8.25 -13.42
N ASP A 95 -6.15 -9.07 -12.41
CA ASP A 95 -6.98 -10.20 -12.01
C ASP A 95 -8.37 -9.76 -11.55
N LEU A 96 -8.47 -8.70 -10.75
CA LEU A 96 -9.76 -8.21 -10.26
C LEU A 96 -10.62 -7.70 -11.41
N TYR A 97 -10.06 -6.95 -12.36
CA TYR A 97 -10.79 -6.50 -13.55
C TYR A 97 -11.21 -7.65 -14.45
N ALA A 98 -10.36 -8.66 -14.66
CA ALA A 98 -10.69 -9.83 -15.47
C ALA A 98 -11.84 -10.66 -14.89
N ASN A 99 -11.97 -10.68 -13.55
CA ASN A 99 -13.00 -11.45 -12.83
C ASN A 99 -14.20 -10.61 -12.36
N ALA A 100 -14.29 -9.33 -12.74
CA ALA A 100 -15.41 -8.45 -12.42
C ALA A 100 -16.62 -8.61 -13.36
N SER A 101 -16.59 -9.66 -14.20
CA SER A 101 -17.64 -10.00 -15.19
C SER A 101 -18.76 -10.84 -14.59
#